data_AF-A0A7Y2JSU8-F1
#
_entry.id   AF-A0A7Y2JSU8-F1
#
_cell.length_a   1.000
_cell.length_b   1.000
_cell.length_c   1.000
_cell.angle_alpha   90.00
_cell.angle_beta   90.00
_cell.angle_gamma   90.00
#
_symmetry.space_group_name_H-M   'P 1'
#
loop_
_entity.id
_entity.type
_entity.pdbx_description
1 polymer ?
#
loop_
_entity_poly.entity_id
_entity_poly.type
_entity_poly.pdbx_seq_one_letter_code
_entity_poly.pdbx_strand_id
1 'polypeptide(L)' 'MADQDRLGREWVPYPKDWESQAELRVLRAKPGEWDKLPTWRADMTRKGWQLLRVHSDSNELVAIFGKTRRAIPSRNRKE' A
#
# COMPACT_ATOMS: atom_id res chain seq x y z
N MET A 1 1.43 48.43 -19.16
CA MET A 1 1.68 47.07 -19.69
C MET A 1 1.76 46.14 -18.50
N ALA A 2 0.96 45.09 -18.52
CA ALA A 2 0.83 44.13 -17.43
C ALA A 2 2.10 43.29 -17.26
N ASP A 3 2.55 43.10 -16.03
CA ASP A 3 3.40 41.96 -15.67
C ASP A 3 2.67 41.20 -14.56
N GLN A 4 1.79 40.31 -15.03
CA GLN A 4 0.95 39.44 -14.23
C GLN A 4 1.63 38.08 -14.16
N ASP A 5 2.63 37.91 -13.29
CA ASP A 5 3.11 36.57 -12.89
C ASP A 5 3.36 36.48 -11.37
N ARG A 6 2.51 37.18 -10.60
CA ARG A 6 2.15 36.73 -9.25
C ARG A 6 1.14 35.60 -9.37
N LEU A 7 1.58 34.38 -9.66
CA LEU A 7 0.75 33.20 -9.43
C LEU A 7 1.56 32.20 -8.61
N GLY A 8 1.11 32.06 -7.35
CA GLY A 8 1.69 31.16 -6.38
C GLY A 8 1.89 29.78 -6.99
N ARG A 9 3.12 29.25 -6.84
CA ARG A 9 3.30 27.80 -6.85
C ARG A 9 2.46 27.27 -5.71
N GLU A 10 1.23 26.90 -6.03
CA GLU A 10 0.34 26.15 -5.17
C GLU A 10 1.19 25.00 -4.63
N TRP A 11 1.48 25.03 -3.33
CA TRP A 11 2.15 23.92 -2.67
C TRP A 11 1.16 22.77 -2.69
N VAL A 12 1.14 22.03 -3.79
CA VAL A 12 0.33 20.81 -3.87
C VAL A 12 1.10 19.76 -3.07
N PRO A 13 0.64 19.38 -1.87
CA PRO A 13 1.42 18.53 -0.97
C PRO A 13 1.67 17.14 -1.55
N TYR A 14 0.91 16.75 -2.57
CA TYR A 14 1.01 15.46 -3.24
C TYR A 14 0.96 15.64 -4.76
N PRO A 15 1.72 14.84 -5.52
CA PRO A 15 1.61 14.79 -6.98
C PRO A 15 0.19 14.46 -7.45
N LYS A 16 -0.19 14.94 -8.63
CA LYS A 16 -1.51 14.72 -9.25
C LYS A 16 -1.93 13.24 -9.34
N ASP A 17 -0.95 12.33 -9.45
CA ASP A 17 -1.18 10.88 -9.57
C ASP A 17 -0.75 10.10 -8.32
N TRP A 18 -0.76 10.74 -7.14
CA TRP A 18 -0.38 10.13 -5.86
C TRP A 18 -1.18 8.86 -5.55
N GLU A 19 -2.49 8.90 -5.79
CA GLU A 19 -3.40 7.75 -5.60
C GLU A 19 -3.04 6.55 -6.49
N SER A 20 -2.35 6.79 -7.60
CA SER A 20 -1.91 5.74 -8.54
C SER A 20 -0.52 5.18 -8.22
N GLN A 21 0.17 5.68 -7.20
CA GLN A 21 1.51 5.21 -6.83
C GLN A 21 1.50 3.93 -5.99
N ALA A 22 0.34 3.56 -5.44
CA ALA A 22 0.19 2.38 -4.60
C ALA A 22 -1.00 1.53 -5.05
N GLU A 23 -0.82 0.22 -4.96
CA GLU A 23 -1.86 -0.77 -5.20
C GLU A 23 -2.20 -1.44 -3.87
N LEU A 24 -3.49 -1.62 -3.61
CA LEU A 24 -3.99 -2.31 -2.43
C LEU A 24 -4.69 -3.60 -2.86
N ARG A 25 -4.55 -4.63 -2.04
CA ARG A 25 -5.19 -5.92 -2.29
C ARG A 25 -5.71 -6.51 -1.00
N VAL A 26 -6.96 -6.93 -1.01
CA VAL A 26 -7.67 -7.44 0.16
C VAL A 26 -7.98 -8.90 -0.05
N LEU A 27 -7.54 -9.75 0.89
CA LEU A 27 -7.89 -11.16 0.95
C LEU A 27 -8.80 -11.37 2.14
N ARG A 28 -9.87 -12.14 1.94
CA ARG A 28 -10.87 -12.43 2.95
C ARG A 28 -10.99 -13.94 3.16
N ALA A 29 -11.21 -14.35 4.40
CA ALA A 29 -11.53 -15.72 4.75
C ALA A 29 -12.58 -15.77 5.86
N LYS A 30 -13.13 -16.97 6.06
CA LYS A 30 -14.07 -17.23 7.14
C LYS A 30 -13.40 -17.06 8.50
N PRO A 31 -14.18 -16.77 9.56
CA PRO A 31 -13.65 -16.72 10.91
C PRO A 31 -13.03 -18.09 11.26
N GLY A 32 -11.83 -18.06 11.84
CA GLY A 32 -11.07 -19.28 12.20
C GLY A 32 -10.08 -19.79 11.14
N GLU A 33 -10.10 -19.27 9.91
CA GLU A 33 -9.16 -19.68 8.85
C GLU A 33 -7.82 -18.92 8.89
N TRP A 34 -7.27 -18.73 10.08
CA TRP A 34 -5.99 -18.04 10.30
C TRP A 34 -4.81 -18.74 9.63
N ASP A 35 -4.90 -20.05 9.40
CA ASP A 35 -3.91 -20.86 8.69
C ASP A 35 -3.66 -20.39 7.24
N LYS A 36 -4.64 -19.70 6.63
CA LYS A 36 -4.47 -19.13 5.29
C LYS A 36 -3.54 -17.92 5.26
N LEU A 37 -3.41 -17.21 6.38
CA LEU A 37 -2.64 -15.97 6.46
C LEU A 37 -1.13 -16.16 6.19
N PRO A 38 -0.44 -17.15 6.77
CA PRO A 38 0.95 -17.48 6.40
C PRO A 38 1.12 -17.73 4.90
N THR A 39 0.19 -18.49 4.30
CA THR A 39 0.21 -18.82 2.87
C THR A 39 0.03 -17.57 2.01
N TRP A 40 -0.94 -16.72 2.35
CA TRP A 40 -1.14 -15.44 1.68
C TRP A 40 0.07 -14.52 1.81
N ARG A 41 0.66 -14.42 3.01
CA ARG A 41 1.86 -13.62 3.24
C ARG A 41 3.01 -14.10 2.37
N ALA A 42 3.24 -15.41 2.28
CA ALA A 42 4.29 -15.97 1.44
C ALA A 42 4.07 -15.66 -0.06
N ASP A 43 2.86 -15.87 -0.58
CA ASP A 43 2.52 -15.59 -1.98
C ASP A 43 2.63 -14.08 -2.30
N MET A 44 2.12 -13.23 -1.42
CA MET A 44 2.16 -11.77 -1.57
C MET A 44 3.59 -11.24 -1.52
N THR A 45 4.39 -11.70 -0.55
CA THR A 45 5.79 -11.29 -0.41
C THR A 45 6.59 -11.65 -1.67
N ARG A 46 6.40 -12.84 -2.24
CA ARG A 46 7.04 -13.25 -3.51
C ARG A 46 6.67 -12.35 -4.68
N LYS A 47 5.45 -11.79 -4.68
CA LYS A 47 4.95 -10.85 -5.70
C LYS A 47 5.32 -9.38 -5.41
N GLY A 48 6.11 -9.14 -4.36
CA GLY A 48 6.54 -7.80 -3.92
C GLY A 48 5.45 -7.01 -3.20
N TRP A 49 4.44 -7.69 -2.66
CA TRP A 49 3.40 -7.09 -1.83
C TRP A 49 3.76 -7.22 -0.35
N GLN A 50 3.45 -6.19 0.43
CA GLN A 50 3.68 -6.15 1.87
C GLN A 50 2.35 -6.24 2.61
N LEU A 51 2.29 -7.04 3.67
CA LEU A 51 1.12 -7.09 4.54
C LEU A 51 1.07 -5.81 5.38
N LEU A 52 0.02 -5.02 5.22
CA LEU A 52 -0.14 -3.73 5.91
C LEU A 52 -0.97 -3.87 7.18
N ARG A 53 -2.06 -4.63 7.11
CA ARG A 53 -2.98 -4.80 8.22
C ARG A 53 -3.70 -6.12 8.10
N VAL A 54 -3.92 -6.76 9.25
CA VAL A 54 -4.87 -7.87 9.38
C VAL A 54 -5.96 -7.40 10.32
N HIS A 55 -7.20 -7.58 9.90
CA HIS A 55 -8.38 -7.36 10.71
C HIS A 55 -9.09 -8.69 10.84
N SER A 56 -9.46 -9.08 12.05
CA SER A 56 -10.25 -10.28 12.28
C SER A 56 -11.38 -9.89 13.20
N ASP A 57 -12.59 -10.24 12.79
CA ASP A 57 -13.77 -10.16 13.61
C ASP A 57 -14.41 -11.55 13.73
N SER A 58 -15.54 -11.64 14.43
CA SER A 58 -16.34 -12.86 14.57
C SER A 58 -16.87 -13.36 13.22
N ASN A 59 -16.93 -12.49 12.22
CA ASN A 59 -17.57 -12.76 10.93
C ASN A 59 -16.60 -12.94 9.76
N GLU A 60 -15.40 -12.37 9.81
CA GLU A 60 -14.39 -12.53 8.75
C GLU A 60 -12.97 -12.23 9.22
N LEU A 61 -12.01 -12.88 8.55
CA LEU A 61 -10.60 -12.54 8.59
C LEU A 61 -10.24 -11.80 7.30
N VAL A 62 -9.72 -10.58 7.43
CA VAL A 62 -9.36 -9.69 6.33
C VAL A 62 -7.88 -9.35 6.40
N ALA A 63 -7.13 -9.69 5.36
CA ALA A 63 -5.73 -9.32 5.21
C ALA A 63 -5.58 -8.27 4.09
N ILE A 64 -5.02 -7.11 4.44
CA ILE A 64 -4.79 -5.98 3.55
C ILE A 64 -3.31 -5.92 3.20
N PHE A 65 -3.02 -5.99 1.90
CA PHE A 65 -1.68 -5.90 1.34
C PHE A 65 -1.53 -4.64 0.50
N GLY A 66 -0.32 -4.08 0.49
CA GLY A 66 0.05 -2.94 -0.32
C GLY A 66 1.31 -3.19 -1.14
N LYS A 67 1.37 -2.56 -2.31
CA LYS A 67 2.54 -2.54 -3.17
C LYS A 67 2.69 -1.16 -3.80
N THR A 68 3.86 -0.54 -3.65
CA THR A 68 4.15 0.71 -4.38
C THR A 68 4.61 0.39 -5.79
N ARG A 69 4.08 1.11 -6.79
CA ARG A 69 4.44 0.93 -8.21
C ARG A 69 5.87 1.38 -8.50
N ARG A 70 6.36 2.37 -7.75
CA ARG A 70 7.78 2.72 -7.72
C ARG A 70 8.41 1.94 -6.56
N ALA A 71 9.31 1.03 -6.89
CA ALA A 71 10.17 0.42 -5.90
C ALA A 71 11.02 1.54 -5.28
N ILE A 72 10.72 1.94 -4.05
CA ILE A 72 11.74 2.59 -3.23
C ILE A 72 12.78 1.48 -3.02
N PRO A 73 14.03 1.62 -3.50
CA PRO A 73 15.01 0.57 -3.34
C PRO A 73 15.11 0.26 -1.84
N SER A 74 14.79 -0.99 -1.49
CA SER A 74 14.83 -1.48 -0.12
C SER A 74 16.19 -1.13 0.47
N ARG A 75 16.24 -0.13 1.35
CA ARG A 75 17.48 0.26 2.02
C ARG A 75 17.90 -0.93 2.86
N ASN A 76 18.90 -1.63 2.35
CA ASN A 76 19.49 -2.84 2.93
C ASN A 76 20.01 -2.49 4.33
N ARG A 77 19.21 -2.76 5.37
CA ARG A 77 19.64 -2.65 6.75
C ARG A 77 20.41 -3.93 7.07
N LYS A 78 21.70 -3.92 6.75
CA LYS A 78 22.67 -4.82 7.37
C LYS A 78 23.04 -4.20 8.72
N GLU A 79 22.67 -4.88 9.80
CA GLU A 79 23.39 -4.83 11.08
C GLU A 79 24.58 -5.79 11.01
#